data_AF-A0A2V8RM85-F1
#
_entry.id   AF-A0A2V8RM85-F1
#
_cell.length_a   1.000
_cell.length_b   1.000
_cell.length_c   1.000
_cell.angle_alpha   90.00
_cell.angle_beta   90.00
_cell.angle_gamma   90.00
#
_symmetry.space_group_name_H-M   'P 1'
#
loop_
_entity.id
_entity.type
_entity.pdbx_description
1 polymer ?
#
loop_
_entity_poly.entity_id
_entity_poly.type
_entity_poly.pdbx_seq_one_letter_code
_entity_poly.pdbx_strand_id
1 'polypeptide(L)'
;MSIDPNLQENKMRKAIFFTLVFCMAVVAANAQKAVDLSGKWTLDVAKSDLGQQAAMIKSQTVTITQAGTSFKVSTQTERNAPPEGGGGGGGNGGGGGRGMGGGGDQSYTLDGKEVSTERQGQNGPVTIKTKAEQTGNKVVITSVFPTPNGDITSTQTYELSADGKSLTVTRESTRGKTKSVYTKGG
;
A
#
# COMPACT_ATOMS: atom_id res chain seq x y z
N MET A 1 47.70 -55.30 -33.66
CA MET A 1 46.72 -54.33 -34.19
C MET A 1 45.54 -54.39 -33.25
N SER A 2 45.36 -53.36 -32.43
CA SER A 2 44.41 -53.32 -31.31
C SER A 2 42.96 -53.29 -31.80
N ILE A 3 42.07 -53.90 -31.01
CA ILE A 3 40.62 -53.77 -31.13
C ILE A 3 40.23 -52.44 -30.50
N ASP A 4 39.53 -51.57 -31.23
CA ASP A 4 38.79 -50.45 -30.63
C ASP A 4 37.29 -50.78 -30.53
N PRO A 5 36.62 -50.41 -29.41
CA PRO A 5 35.37 -51.01 -28.96
C PRO A 5 34.17 -50.04 -28.95
N ASN A 6 32.97 -50.60 -28.93
CA ASN A 6 31.69 -49.98 -28.56
C ASN A 6 31.15 -48.84 -29.48
N LEU A 7 30.01 -49.00 -30.17
CA LEU A 7 28.63 -49.26 -29.71
C LEU A 7 27.96 -47.99 -29.15
N GLN A 8 26.87 -47.57 -29.84
CA GLN A 8 25.91 -46.50 -29.51
C GLN A 8 26.53 -45.10 -29.73
N GLU A 9 25.90 -44.12 -30.39
CA GLU A 9 24.62 -43.52 -30.06
C GLU A 9 24.30 -42.45 -31.14
N ASN A 10 23.09 -41.89 -31.14
CA ASN A 10 22.61 -40.77 -31.96
C ASN A 10 22.17 -41.05 -33.40
N LYS A 11 21.19 -41.97 -33.51
CA LYS A 11 20.09 -41.81 -34.48
C LYS A 11 19.30 -40.53 -34.15
N MET A 12 18.87 -39.85 -35.21
CA MET A 12 17.87 -38.75 -35.26
C MET A 12 18.41 -37.32 -35.23
N ARG A 13 19.19 -36.98 -36.25
CA ARG A 13 19.17 -35.62 -36.84
C ARG A 13 17.83 -35.40 -37.55
N LYS A 14 17.19 -34.26 -37.27
CA LYS A 14 16.05 -33.64 -37.99
C LYS A 14 14.66 -34.21 -37.69
N ALA A 15 14.15 -33.92 -36.49
CA ALA A 15 12.72 -33.69 -36.28
C ALA A 15 12.59 -32.41 -35.45
N ILE A 16 12.14 -31.34 -36.11
CA ILE A 16 11.87 -30.05 -35.48
C ILE A 16 10.65 -30.26 -34.57
N PHE A 17 10.89 -30.28 -33.26
CA PHE A 17 9.85 -30.26 -32.24
C PHE A 17 9.21 -28.87 -32.18
N PHE A 18 8.03 -28.71 -32.80
CA PHE A 18 7.12 -27.61 -32.48
C PHE A 18 6.23 -28.07 -31.30
N THR A 19 6.78 -28.09 -30.09
CA THR A 19 5.99 -28.25 -28.87
C THR A 19 5.39 -26.89 -28.53
N LEU A 20 4.13 -26.70 -28.92
CA LEU A 20 3.30 -25.55 -28.59
C LEU A 20 3.00 -25.61 -27.08
N VAL A 21 3.84 -24.96 -26.26
CA VAL A 21 3.52 -24.68 -24.85
C VAL A 21 2.47 -23.57 -24.83
N PHE A 22 1.21 -23.97 -24.95
CA PHE A 22 0.08 -23.13 -24.60
C PHE A 22 -0.12 -23.22 -23.09
N CYS A 23 0.75 -22.56 -22.32
CA CYS A 23 0.42 -22.20 -20.94
C CYS A 23 -0.64 -21.10 -21.01
N MET A 24 -1.89 -21.48 -21.23
CA MET A 24 -3.03 -20.63 -20.90
C MET A 24 -3.00 -20.50 -19.37
N ALA A 25 -2.36 -19.44 -18.88
CA ALA A 25 -2.65 -18.95 -17.54
C ALA A 25 -4.11 -18.50 -17.59
N VAL A 26 -5.02 -19.42 -17.25
CA VAL A 26 -6.36 -19.06 -16.84
C VAL A 26 -6.15 -18.22 -15.58
N VAL A 27 -6.03 -16.91 -15.75
CA VAL A 27 -6.26 -15.98 -14.65
C VAL A 27 -7.76 -16.05 -14.42
N ALA A 28 -8.20 -17.15 -13.81
CA ALA A 28 -9.46 -17.15 -13.12
C ALA A 28 -9.31 -16.00 -12.13
N ALA A 29 -10.11 -14.94 -12.35
CA ALA A 29 -10.47 -13.99 -11.32
C ALA A 29 -11.26 -14.76 -10.24
N ASN A 30 -10.63 -15.77 -9.64
CA ASN A 30 -10.98 -16.20 -8.31
C ASN A 30 -10.89 -14.92 -7.50
N ALA A 31 -11.98 -14.55 -6.86
CA ALA A 31 -11.92 -13.61 -5.76
C ALA A 31 -10.82 -14.13 -4.82
N GLN A 32 -9.59 -13.63 -4.98
CA GLN A 32 -8.46 -14.07 -4.19
C GLN A 32 -8.88 -13.84 -2.75
N LYS A 33 -8.89 -14.93 -1.96
CA LYS A 33 -9.27 -14.87 -0.56
C LYS A 33 -8.57 -13.66 0.05
N ALA A 34 -9.36 -12.75 0.63
CA ALA A 34 -8.83 -11.56 1.28
C ALA A 34 -7.75 -11.97 2.27
N VAL A 35 -6.55 -11.43 2.07
CA VAL A 35 -5.41 -11.67 2.96
C VAL A 35 -5.52 -10.70 4.13
N ASP A 36 -5.23 -11.17 5.34
CA ASP A 36 -5.22 -10.30 6.51
C ASP A 36 -3.99 -9.39 6.49
N LEU A 37 -4.19 -8.07 6.46
CA LEU A 37 -3.14 -7.06 6.48
C LEU A 37 -2.76 -6.63 7.92
N SER A 38 -3.38 -7.22 8.94
CA SER A 38 -3.14 -6.89 10.35
C SER A 38 -1.67 -7.02 10.72
N GLY A 39 -1.21 -6.08 11.54
CA GLY A 39 0.15 -6.07 12.04
C GLY A 39 0.62 -4.70 12.45
N LYS A 40 1.78 -4.69 13.11
CA LYS A 40 2.56 -3.48 13.36
C LYS A 40 3.64 -3.41 12.29
N TRP A 41 3.72 -2.28 11.61
CA TRP A 41 4.53 -2.06 10.42
C TRP A 41 5.44 -0.86 10.64
N THR A 42 6.75 -1.02 10.51
CA THR A 42 7.73 0.05 10.69
C THR A 42 8.22 0.54 9.35
N LEU A 43 8.26 1.86 9.16
CA LEU A 43 8.66 2.48 7.90
C LEU A 43 10.12 2.15 7.56
N ASP A 44 10.34 1.65 6.35
CA ASP A 44 11.63 1.49 5.73
C ASP A 44 11.87 2.67 4.79
N VAL A 45 12.52 3.72 5.30
CA VAL A 45 12.77 4.95 4.54
C VAL A 45 13.62 4.67 3.29
N ALA A 46 14.56 3.73 3.37
CA ALA A 46 15.47 3.41 2.26
C ALA A 46 14.75 2.73 1.08
N LYS A 47 13.67 2.00 1.33
CA LYS A 47 12.83 1.39 0.29
C LYS A 47 11.64 2.26 -0.13
N SER A 48 11.45 3.41 0.51
CA SER A 48 10.31 4.30 0.28
C SER A 48 10.67 5.43 -0.69
N ASP A 49 9.66 5.91 -1.41
CA ASP A 49 9.70 7.14 -2.19
C ASP A 49 8.80 8.19 -1.53
N LEU A 50 9.43 9.00 -0.67
CA LEU A 50 8.75 10.03 0.14
C LEU A 50 9.15 11.46 -0.28
N GLY A 51 10.02 11.60 -1.28
CA GLY A 51 10.61 12.89 -1.65
C GLY A 51 11.20 13.64 -0.45
N GLN A 52 10.95 14.95 -0.38
CA GLN A 52 11.41 15.82 0.71
C GLN A 52 10.88 15.40 2.09
N GLN A 53 9.80 14.63 2.16
CA GLN A 53 9.23 14.16 3.42
C GLN A 53 10.13 13.16 4.14
N ALA A 54 11.01 12.44 3.43
CA ALA A 54 11.96 11.51 4.03
C ALA A 54 12.86 12.20 5.08
N ALA A 55 13.33 13.41 4.79
CA ALA A 55 14.22 14.18 5.67
C ALA A 55 13.54 14.63 6.98
N MET A 56 12.20 14.65 7.01
CA MET A 56 11.43 15.11 8.17
C MET A 56 11.02 13.97 9.10
N ILE A 57 11.10 12.71 8.66
CA ILE A 57 10.65 11.55 9.43
C ILE A 57 11.84 10.89 10.11
N LYS A 58 11.83 10.86 11.44
CA LYS A 58 12.79 10.10 12.23
C LYS A 58 12.41 8.62 12.29
N SER A 59 11.14 8.36 12.58
CA SER A 59 10.59 7.01 12.59
C SER A 59 9.08 7.07 12.33
N GLN A 60 8.51 5.99 11.79
CA GLN A 60 7.06 5.87 11.64
C GLN A 60 6.62 4.42 11.81
N THR A 61 5.53 4.25 12.55
CA THR A 61 4.86 2.96 12.76
C THR A 61 3.41 3.07 12.31
N VAL A 62 2.98 2.09 11.52
CA VAL A 62 1.58 1.89 11.13
C VAL A 62 1.08 0.62 11.80
N THR A 63 0.00 0.71 12.57
CA THR A 63 -0.69 -0.44 13.14
C THR A 63 -1.99 -0.66 12.39
N ILE A 64 -2.15 -1.84 11.79
CA ILE A 64 -3.37 -2.26 11.11
C ILE A 64 -4.07 -3.29 11.98
N THR A 65 -5.37 -3.08 12.21
CA THR A 65 -6.26 -4.07 12.79
C THR A 65 -7.36 -4.37 11.79
N GLN A 66 -7.48 -5.63 11.39
CA GLN A 66 -8.48 -6.11 10.45
C GLN A 66 -9.27 -7.26 11.05
N ALA A 67 -10.60 -7.15 11.01
CA ALA A 67 -11.52 -8.18 11.47
C ALA A 67 -12.75 -8.20 10.58
N GLY A 68 -12.91 -9.26 9.78
CA GLY A 68 -13.93 -9.32 8.74
C GLY A 68 -13.78 -8.16 7.75
N THR A 69 -14.80 -7.33 7.63
CA THR A 69 -14.79 -6.11 6.79
C THR A 69 -14.28 -4.87 7.52
N SER A 70 -14.03 -4.93 8.83
CA SER A 70 -13.48 -3.79 9.58
C SER A 70 -11.99 -3.66 9.30
N PHE A 71 -11.55 -2.47 8.91
CA PHE A 71 -10.15 -2.15 8.66
C PHE A 71 -9.78 -0.84 9.36
N LYS A 72 -8.89 -0.93 10.35
CA LYS A 72 -8.45 0.23 11.14
C LYS A 72 -6.96 0.44 10.94
N VAL A 73 -6.57 1.70 10.80
CA VAL A 73 -5.17 2.12 10.60
C VAL A 73 -4.84 3.18 11.62
N SER A 74 -3.88 2.89 12.49
CA SER A 74 -3.25 3.88 13.38
C SER A 74 -1.85 4.19 12.86
N THR A 75 -1.45 5.47 12.87
CA THR A 75 -0.12 5.89 12.41
C THR A 75 0.53 6.75 13.47
N GLN A 76 1.69 6.34 13.93
CA GLN A 76 2.56 7.10 14.84
C GLN A 76 3.80 7.53 14.07
N THR A 77 4.10 8.82 14.08
CA THR A 77 5.28 9.38 13.38
C THR A 77 6.09 10.21 14.35
N GLU A 78 7.36 9.86 14.50
CA GLU A 78 8.37 10.71 15.13
C GLU A 78 9.04 11.54 14.03
N ARG A 79 9.09 12.86 14.22
CA ARG A 79 9.69 13.79 13.26
C ARG A 79 11.04 14.27 13.75
N ASN A 80 11.93 14.58 12.81
CA ASN A 80 13.17 15.30 13.13
C ASN A 80 12.82 16.70 13.65
N ALA A 81 13.66 17.24 14.54
CA ALA A 81 13.50 18.61 15.00
C ALA A 81 13.55 19.57 13.80
N PRO A 82 12.67 20.58 13.73
CA PRO A 82 12.81 21.64 12.73
C PRO A 82 14.18 22.31 12.86
N PRO A 83 14.79 22.80 11.76
CA PRO A 83 15.97 23.66 11.85
C PRO A 83 15.71 24.85 12.79
N GLU A 84 16.74 25.23 13.55
CA GLU A 84 16.67 26.33 14.52
C GLU A 84 16.18 27.62 13.81
N GLY A 85 15.06 28.19 14.28
CA GLY A 85 14.38 29.34 13.65
C GLY A 85 13.07 29.02 12.92
N GLY A 86 12.73 27.73 12.71
CA GLY A 86 11.40 27.31 12.28
C GLY A 86 10.43 27.29 13.45
N GLY A 87 9.49 28.24 13.49
CA GLY A 87 8.46 28.35 14.53
C GLY A 87 7.88 26.99 14.93
N GLY A 88 7.92 26.73 16.24
CA GLY A 88 7.72 25.42 16.83
C GLY A 88 6.40 24.74 16.49
N GLY A 89 6.50 23.42 16.38
CA GLY A 89 5.41 22.47 16.47
C GLY A 89 5.92 21.18 17.08
N GLY A 90 6.66 21.30 18.20
CA GLY A 90 7.04 20.17 19.03
C GLY A 90 5.78 19.56 19.63
N GLY A 91 5.31 18.48 19.01
CA GLY A 91 4.20 17.69 19.52
C GLY A 91 4.54 16.24 19.31
N ASN A 92 4.82 15.55 20.41
CA ASN A 92 4.73 14.10 20.48
C ASN A 92 3.35 13.72 19.92
N GLY A 93 3.30 13.22 18.68
CA GLY A 93 2.09 13.16 17.86
C GLY A 93 1.13 12.05 18.27
N GLY A 94 0.76 11.97 19.55
CA GLY A 94 -0.48 11.34 20.00
C GLY A 94 -1.60 12.36 19.81
N GLY A 95 -2.12 12.48 18.58
CA GLY A 95 -3.05 13.55 18.23
C GLY A 95 -4.31 13.02 17.55
N GLY A 96 -5.36 12.78 18.32
CA GLY A 96 -6.72 12.80 17.79
C GLY A 96 -6.98 14.19 17.22
N GLY A 97 -6.86 14.34 15.90
CA GLY A 97 -6.90 15.63 15.23
C GLY A 97 -7.49 15.51 13.84
N ARG A 98 -8.75 15.96 13.71
CA ARG A 98 -9.45 16.17 12.45
C ARG A 98 -8.66 17.20 11.62
N GLY A 99 -7.87 16.75 10.64
CA GLY A 99 -7.13 17.63 9.74
C GLY A 99 -6.58 16.87 8.53
N MET A 100 -6.68 17.48 7.35
CA MET A 100 -6.21 16.94 6.07
C MET A 100 -4.70 16.65 6.08
N GLY A 101 -4.32 15.40 6.33
CA GLY A 101 -2.93 14.94 6.26
C GLY A 101 -2.74 13.67 7.07
N GLY A 102 -2.63 12.53 6.39
CA GLY A 102 -2.66 11.20 7.00
C GLY A 102 -1.70 11.05 8.19
N GLY A 103 -2.27 11.02 9.40
CA GLY A 103 -1.55 10.95 10.67
C GLY A 103 -2.48 10.91 11.88
N GLY A 104 -3.53 10.08 11.83
CA GLY A 104 -4.44 9.82 12.95
C GLY A 104 -5.25 8.55 12.70
N ASP A 105 -5.85 7.97 13.75
CA ASP A 105 -6.59 6.71 13.65
C ASP A 105 -7.73 6.81 12.62
N GLN A 106 -7.70 5.93 11.62
CA GLN A 106 -8.71 5.80 10.59
C GLN A 106 -9.43 4.47 10.73
N SER A 107 -10.72 4.43 10.37
CA SER A 107 -11.54 3.22 10.34
C SER A 107 -12.34 3.19 9.05
N TYR A 108 -12.36 2.03 8.41
CA TYR A 108 -13.01 1.78 7.13
C TYR A 108 -13.77 0.45 7.16
N THR A 109 -14.77 0.35 6.31
CA THR A 109 -15.46 -0.91 6.00
C THR A 109 -15.06 -1.33 4.59
N LEU A 110 -14.52 -2.54 4.43
CA LEU A 110 -14.00 -3.09 3.17
C LEU A 110 -15.08 -3.75 2.31
N ASP A 111 -16.25 -3.13 2.19
CA ASP A 111 -17.41 -3.66 1.47
C ASP A 111 -17.60 -3.02 0.08
N GLY A 112 -16.69 -2.14 -0.32
CA GLY A 112 -16.76 -1.42 -1.60
C GLY A 112 -17.91 -0.42 -1.69
N LYS A 113 -18.62 -0.14 -0.60
CA LYS A 113 -19.69 0.85 -0.60
C LYS A 113 -19.11 2.24 -0.34
N GLU A 114 -19.72 3.22 -1.00
CA GLU A 114 -19.42 4.62 -0.73
C GLU A 114 -20.11 5.06 0.57
N VAL A 115 -19.35 5.65 1.47
CA VAL A 115 -19.83 6.26 2.71
C VAL A 115 -19.58 7.76 2.63
N SER A 116 -20.61 8.55 2.92
CA SER A 116 -20.50 10.00 3.08
C SER A 116 -20.31 10.34 4.55
N THR A 117 -19.33 11.19 4.86
CA THR A 117 -19.09 11.68 6.22
C THR A 117 -18.98 13.19 6.20
N GLU A 118 -19.80 13.85 7.00
CA GLU A 118 -19.71 15.29 7.20
C GLU A 118 -18.54 15.60 8.15
N ARG A 119 -17.67 16.52 7.75
CA ARG A 119 -16.61 17.05 8.60
C ARG A 119 -16.72 18.56 8.61
N GLN A 120 -16.47 19.16 9.76
CA GLN A 120 -16.36 20.61 9.87
C GLN A 120 -15.09 21.05 9.13
N GLY A 121 -15.26 21.72 7.99
CA GLY A 121 -14.19 22.38 7.25
C GLY A 121 -14.01 23.82 7.71
N GLN A 122 -12.96 24.47 7.22
CA GLN A 122 -12.65 25.87 7.55
C GLN A 122 -13.76 26.85 7.14
N ASN A 123 -14.49 26.52 6.07
CA ASN A 123 -15.56 27.36 5.51
C ASN A 123 -16.97 26.77 5.77
N GLY A 124 -17.11 25.90 6.76
CA GLY A 124 -18.36 25.20 7.07
C GLY A 124 -18.28 23.69 6.85
N PRO A 125 -19.38 22.96 7.06
CA PRO A 125 -19.42 21.52 6.89
C PRO A 125 -19.12 21.11 5.45
N VAL A 126 -18.26 20.11 5.30
CA VAL A 126 -17.89 19.49 4.03
C VAL A 126 -18.24 18.00 4.07
N THR A 127 -18.88 17.51 3.02
CA THR A 127 -19.19 16.08 2.88
C THR A 127 -18.05 15.38 2.15
N ILE A 128 -17.36 14.47 2.83
CA ILE A 128 -16.30 13.65 2.24
C ILE A 128 -16.90 12.30 1.88
N LYS A 129 -16.69 11.86 0.65
CA LYS A 129 -17.07 10.51 0.20
C LYS A 129 -15.88 9.59 0.30
N THR A 130 -16.07 8.40 0.85
CA THR A 130 -15.01 7.39 0.98
C THR A 130 -15.53 6.04 0.54
N LYS A 131 -14.76 5.35 -0.30
CA LYS A 131 -14.98 3.95 -0.70
C LYS A 131 -13.74 3.15 -0.30
N ALA A 132 -13.92 2.00 0.35
CA ALA A 132 -12.82 1.10 0.65
C ALA A 132 -13.17 -0.33 0.24
N GLU A 133 -12.26 -1.01 -0.45
CA GLU A 133 -12.47 -2.37 -0.92
C GLU A 133 -11.16 -3.17 -0.87
N GLN A 134 -11.30 -4.49 -0.75
CA GLN A 134 -10.16 -5.40 -0.75
C GLN A 134 -10.27 -6.42 -1.88
N THR A 135 -9.16 -6.66 -2.55
CA THR A 135 -8.99 -7.74 -3.52
C THR A 135 -7.68 -8.46 -3.23
N GLY A 136 -7.76 -9.70 -2.76
CA GLY A 136 -6.57 -10.48 -2.36
C GLY A 136 -5.75 -9.76 -1.30
N ASN A 137 -4.49 -9.43 -1.64
CA ASN A 137 -3.52 -8.76 -0.78
C ASN A 137 -3.54 -7.23 -0.87
N LYS A 138 -4.48 -6.63 -1.62
CA LYS A 138 -4.58 -5.19 -1.85
C LYS A 138 -5.86 -4.63 -1.24
N VAL A 139 -5.72 -3.61 -0.40
CA VAL A 139 -6.83 -2.74 0.05
C VAL A 139 -6.70 -1.40 -0.66
N VAL A 140 -7.75 -0.97 -1.33
CA VAL A 140 -7.83 0.32 -2.02
C VAL A 140 -8.86 1.19 -1.30
N ILE A 141 -8.45 2.40 -0.92
CA ILE A 141 -9.28 3.41 -0.28
C ILE A 141 -9.27 4.64 -1.17
N THR A 142 -10.44 5.06 -1.63
CA THR A 142 -10.62 6.27 -2.43
C THR A 142 -11.45 7.25 -1.63
N SER A 143 -10.94 8.46 -1.46
CA SER A 143 -11.62 9.58 -0.81
C SER A 143 -11.79 10.73 -1.79
N VAL A 144 -12.99 11.31 -1.84
CA VAL A 144 -13.31 12.49 -2.63
C VAL A 144 -13.62 13.64 -1.67
N PHE A 145 -12.84 14.71 -1.78
CA PHE A 145 -12.95 15.92 -0.97
C PHE A 145 -13.50 17.05 -1.84
N PRO A 146 -14.67 17.62 -1.52
CA PRO A 146 -15.15 18.79 -2.23
C PRO A 146 -14.31 20.00 -1.86
N THR A 147 -13.92 20.79 -2.87
CA THR A 147 -13.28 22.09 -2.66
C THR A 147 -13.96 23.16 -3.52
N PRO A 148 -13.80 24.46 -3.19
CA PRO A 148 -14.33 25.53 -4.04
C PRO A 148 -13.84 25.46 -5.50
N ASN A 149 -12.68 24.85 -5.73
CA ASN A 149 -12.07 24.70 -7.06
C ASN A 149 -12.38 23.35 -7.73
N GLY A 150 -13.36 22.61 -7.21
CA GLY A 150 -13.74 21.27 -7.67
C GLY A 150 -13.30 20.15 -6.72
N ASP A 151 -13.70 18.93 -7.04
CA ASP A 151 -13.42 17.77 -6.21
C ASP A 151 -11.95 17.34 -6.32
N ILE A 152 -11.34 17.03 -5.18
CA ILE A 152 -10.01 16.43 -5.10
C ILE A 152 -10.18 14.97 -4.71
N THR A 153 -9.73 14.08 -5.57
CA THR A 153 -9.63 12.65 -5.28
C THR A 153 -8.27 12.32 -4.66
N SER A 154 -8.29 11.51 -3.60
CA SER A 154 -7.11 10.86 -3.05
C SER A 154 -7.33 9.35 -3.01
N THR A 155 -6.36 8.60 -3.50
CA THR A 155 -6.34 7.14 -3.44
C THR A 155 -5.20 6.68 -2.54
N GLN A 156 -5.50 5.75 -1.64
CA GLN A 156 -4.52 5.03 -0.84
C GLN A 156 -4.62 3.54 -1.15
N THR A 157 -3.50 2.92 -1.49
CA THR A 157 -3.42 1.48 -1.76
C THR A 157 -2.46 0.84 -0.77
N TYR A 158 -2.97 -0.07 0.04
CA TYR A 158 -2.20 -0.92 0.94
C TYR A 158 -2.02 -2.27 0.26
N GLU A 159 -0.79 -2.73 0.11
CA GLU A 159 -0.46 -3.99 -0.56
C GLU A 159 0.52 -4.79 0.28
N LEU A 160 0.11 -5.99 0.69
CA LEU A 160 0.97 -6.93 1.41
C LEU A 160 1.80 -7.74 0.42
N SER A 161 3.11 -7.85 0.64
CA SER A 161 3.98 -8.73 -0.15
C SER A 161 3.58 -10.20 0.01
N ALA A 162 3.91 -11.02 -1.00
CA ALA A 162 3.58 -12.45 -0.99
C ALA A 162 4.18 -13.21 0.21
N ASP A 163 5.32 -12.75 0.74
CA ASP A 163 5.97 -13.32 1.93
C ASP A 163 5.38 -12.80 3.26
N GLY A 164 4.44 -11.85 3.21
CA GLY A 164 3.80 -11.24 4.39
C GLY A 164 4.72 -10.39 5.25
N LYS A 165 5.92 -10.04 4.76
CA LYS A 165 6.95 -9.31 5.54
C LYS A 165 7.01 -7.82 5.24
N SER A 166 6.45 -7.39 4.11
CA SER A 166 6.46 -5.99 3.68
C SER A 166 5.06 -5.51 3.36
N LEU A 167 4.73 -4.31 3.79
CA LEU A 167 3.51 -3.59 3.43
C LEU A 167 3.89 -2.37 2.61
N THR A 168 3.40 -2.28 1.38
CA THR A 168 3.54 -1.08 0.55
C THR A 168 2.28 -0.24 0.65
N VAL A 169 2.42 1.03 1.01
CA VAL A 169 1.33 2.01 1.01
C VAL A 169 1.63 3.06 -0.05
N THR A 170 0.81 3.09 -1.10
CA THR A 170 0.87 4.13 -2.12
C THR A 170 -0.21 5.16 -1.86
N ARG A 171 0.15 6.45 -1.88
CA ARG A 171 -0.80 7.55 -1.77
C ARG A 171 -0.73 8.38 -3.03
N GLU A 172 -1.87 8.61 -3.67
CA GLU A 172 -1.96 9.33 -4.94
C GLU A 172 -3.05 10.40 -4.84
N SER A 173 -2.78 11.56 -5.41
CA SER A 173 -3.72 12.67 -5.53
C SER A 173 -3.32 13.55 -6.72
N THR A 174 -4.12 14.56 -7.02
CA THR A 174 -3.77 15.60 -8.01
C THR A 174 -2.46 16.33 -7.71
N ARG A 175 -1.96 16.26 -6.47
CA ARG A 175 -0.70 16.89 -6.02
C ARG A 175 0.52 15.98 -6.17
N GLY A 176 0.34 14.75 -6.66
CA GLY A 176 1.40 13.78 -6.86
C GLY A 176 1.19 12.47 -6.11
N LYS A 177 2.23 11.64 -6.17
CA LYS A 177 2.24 10.26 -5.69
C LYS A 177 3.40 10.03 -4.74
N THR A 178 3.15 9.34 -3.63
CA THR A 178 4.19 8.86 -2.71
C THR A 178 4.04 7.38 -2.46
N LYS A 179 5.15 6.71 -2.17
CA LYS A 179 5.19 5.28 -1.87
C LYS A 179 5.94 5.08 -0.56
N SER A 180 5.26 4.56 0.44
CA SER A 180 5.86 4.13 1.70
C SER A 180 5.98 2.61 1.72
N VAL A 181 7.17 2.10 2.01
CA VAL A 181 7.39 0.68 2.25
C VAL A 181 7.61 0.49 3.73
N TYR A 182 6.87 -0.42 4.34
CA TYR A 182 7.00 -0.79 5.74
C TYR A 182 7.41 -2.24 5.85
N THR A 183 8.20 -2.56 6.86
CA THR A 183 8.56 -3.93 7.24
C THR A 183 7.77 -4.33 8.48
N LYS A 184 7.39 -5.60 8.58
CA LYS A 184 6.70 -6.12 9.76
C LYS A 184 7.57 -5.91 11.00
N GLY A 185 7.01 -5.28 12.03
CA GLY A 185 7.69 -5.08 13.31
C GLY A 185 8.02 -6.43 13.93
N GLY A 186 9.29 -6.59 14.35
CA GLY A 186 9.74 -7.73 15.15
C GLY A 186 9.08 -7.80 16.51
#